data_AF-A0A932VL91-F1
#
_entry.id   AF-A0A932VL91-F1
#
_cell.length_a   1.000
_cell.length_b   1.000
_cell.length_c   1.000
_cell.angle_alpha   90.00
_cell.angle_beta   90.00
_cell.angle_gamma   90.00
#
_symmetry.space_group_name_H-M   'P 1'
#
loop_
_entity.id
_entity.type
_entity.pdbx_description
1 polymer ?
#
loop_
_entity_poly.entity_id
_entity_poly.type
_entity_poly.pdbx_seq_one_letter_code
_entity_poly.pdbx_strand_id
1 'polypeptide(L)' 'MWVPKKVFFTRGVGVHKEELRSYELALRDAGVEVCNLVMVSSILPPRCQILGRNEG' A
#
# COMPACT_ATOMS: atom_id res chain seq x y z
N MET A 1 -8.10 20.85 -5.33
CA MET A 1 -7.94 19.90 -4.21
C MET A 1 -7.89 18.50 -4.80
N TRP A 2 -6.87 17.70 -4.46
CA TRP A 2 -6.69 16.35 -4.99
C TRP A 2 -7.34 15.36 -4.03
N VAL A 3 -8.42 14.70 -4.46
CA VAL A 3 -9.14 13.70 -3.67
C VAL A 3 -9.04 12.36 -4.40
N PRO A 4 -8.46 11.31 -3.79
CA PRO A 4 -8.39 9.98 -4.39
C PRO A 4 -9.79 9.45 -4.72
N LYS A 5 -9.93 8.84 -5.90
CA LYS A 5 -11.20 8.25 -6.38
C LYS A 5 -11.20 6.72 -6.37
N LYS A 6 -10.03 6.11 -6.16
CA LYS A 6 -9.82 4.66 -6.19
C LYS A 6 -8.90 4.27 -5.05
N VAL A 7 -9.09 3.07 -4.52
CA VAL A 7 -8.27 2.44 -3.48
C VAL A 7 -8.18 0.95 -3.74
N PHE A 8 -7.08 0.32 -3.37
CA PHE A 8 -6.96 -1.13 -3.30
C PHE A 8 -6.32 -1.51 -1.97
N PHE A 9 -6.59 -2.73 -1.50
CA PHE A 9 -5.95 -3.27 -0.32
C PHE A 9 -4.85 -4.24 -0.72
N THR A 10 -3.70 -4.11 -0.06
CA THR A 10 -2.61 -5.07 -0.19
C THR A 10 -2.07 -5.40 1.20
N ARG A 11 -1.41 -6.55 1.30
CA ARG A 11 -0.71 -7.00 2.49
C ARG A 11 0.51 -7.77 2.04
N GLY A 12 1.60 -7.65 2.78
CA GLY A 12 2.78 -8.47 2.58
C GLY A 12 3.44 -8.80 3.90
N VAL A 13 4.27 -9.84 3.89
CA VAL A 13 5.07 -10.27 5.03
C VAL A 13 6.54 -10.37 4.58
N GLY A 14 7.43 -9.80 5.37
CA GLY A 14 8.87 -9.88 5.15
C GLY A 14 9.58 -10.37 6.40
N VAL A 15 10.47 -11.34 6.24
CA VAL A 15 11.26 -11.91 7.35
C VAL A 15 12.72 -11.67 7.06
N HIS A 16 13.38 -10.88 7.91
CA HIS A 16 14.82 -10.67 7.88
C HIS A 16 15.31 -10.34 9.29
N LYS A 17 16.60 -10.56 9.55
CA LYS A 17 17.22 -10.22 10.85
C LYS A 17 17.21 -8.71 11.12
N GLU A 18 17.32 -7.92 10.06
CA GLU A 18 17.33 -6.46 10.10
C GLU A 18 15.96 -5.89 9.78
N GLU A 19 15.51 -4.93 10.60
CA GLU A 19 14.18 -4.32 10.49
C GLU A 19 13.94 -3.70 9.10
N LEU A 20 14.83 -2.84 8.62
CA LEU A 20 14.66 -2.16 7.32
C LEU A 20 14.54 -3.16 6.15
N ARG A 21 15.29 -4.26 6.21
CA ARG A 21 15.19 -5.32 5.19
C ARG A 21 13.92 -6.14 5.32
N SER A 22 13.47 -6.42 6.55
CA SER A 22 12.17 -7.09 6.75
C SER A 22 11.02 -6.23 6.23
N TYR A 23 11.11 -4.91 6.40
CA TYR A 23 10.14 -3.95 5.87
C TYR A 23 10.17 -3.91 4.33
N GLU A 24 11.33 -3.80 3.70
CA GLU A 24 11.48 -3.85 2.23
C GLU A 24 10.91 -5.14 1.63
N LEU A 25 11.18 -6.30 2.26
CA LEU A 25 10.62 -7.58 1.82
C LEU A 25 9.10 -7.62 1.95
N ALA A 26 8.54 -7.04 3.02
CA ALA A 26 7.09 -6.95 3.20
C ALA A 26 6.44 -6.06 2.12
N LEU A 27 7.09 -4.96 1.72
CA LEU A 27 6.62 -4.10 0.64
C LEU A 27 6.66 -4.81 -0.73
N ARG A 28 7.70 -5.61 -0.98
CA ARG A 28 7.82 -6.44 -2.19
C ARG A 28 6.73 -7.52 -2.25
N ASP A 29 6.49 -8.22 -1.15
CA ASP A 29 5.41 -9.20 -1.07
C ASP A 29 4.03 -8.54 -1.24
N ALA A 30 3.86 -7.32 -0.74
CA ALA A 30 2.68 -6.48 -0.95
C ALA A 30 2.60 -5.90 -2.39
N GLY A 31 3.67 -5.95 -3.19
CA GLY A 31 3.72 -5.45 -4.57
C GLY A 31 3.63 -3.92 -4.68
N VAL A 32 4.12 -3.19 -3.67
CA VAL A 32 4.12 -1.71 -3.63
C VAL A 32 5.51 -1.13 -3.37
N GLU A 33 6.56 -1.94 -3.50
CA GLU A 33 7.95 -1.56 -3.26
C GLU A 33 8.48 -0.48 -4.21
N VAL A 34 7.86 -0.36 -5.39
CA VAL A 34 8.26 0.63 -6.41
C VAL A 34 7.70 2.02 -6.14
N CYS A 35 6.79 2.14 -5.16
CA CYS A 35 6.09 3.36 -4.84
C CYS A 35 6.72 4.08 -3.63
N ASN A 36 6.63 5.42 -3.63
CA ASN A 36 6.85 6.19 -2.42
C ASN A 36 5.58 6.19 -1.57
N LEU A 37 5.68 5.75 -0.32
CA LEU A 37 4.56 5.68 0.60
C LEU A 37 4.37 7.02 1.32
N VAL A 38 3.14 7.55 1.28
CA VAL A 38 2.73 8.73 2.03
C VAL A 38 1.76 8.30 3.12
N MET A 39 2.13 8.54 4.37
CA MET A 39 1.26 8.26 5.51
C MET A 39 0.07 9.23 5.52
N VAL A 40 -1.14 8.69 5.59
CA VAL A 40 -2.39 9.47 5.61
C VAL A 40 -3.25 9.07 6.81
N SER A 41 -4.26 9.89 7.13
CA SER A 41 -5.16 9.70 8.28
C SER A 41 -6.13 8.51 8.15
N SER A 42 -5.99 7.67 7.12
CA SER A 42 -6.84 6.50 6.88
C SER A 42 -8.34 6.82 6.73
N ILE A 43 -8.66 7.98 6.17
CA ILE A 43 -10.04 8.38 5.86
C ILE A 43 -10.34 8.00 4.40
N LEU A 44 -11.36 7.15 4.19
CA LEU A 44 -11.83 6.80 2.84
C LEU A 44 -12.73 7.92 2.30
N PRO A 45 -12.41 8.53 1.15
CA PRO A 45 -13.26 9.56 0.55
C PRO A 45 -14.62 9.02 0.10
N PRO A 46 -15.67 9.86 0.09
CA PRO A 46 -16.99 9.45 -0.40
C PRO A 46 -16.94 9.06 -1.88
N ARG A 47 -17.66 7.99 -2.25
CA ARG A 47 -17.71 7.43 -3.61
C ARG A 47 -16.36 6.94 -4.15
N CYS A 48 -15.38 6.68 -3.29
CA CYS A 48 -14.12 6.04 -3.68
C CYS A 48 -14.38 4.57 -4.06
N GLN A 49 -13.88 4.15 -5.22
CA GLN A 49 -14.03 2.77 -5.70
C GLN A 49 -12.94 1.88 -5.10
N ILE A 50 -13.34 0.74 -4.55
CA ILE A 50 -12.40 -0.31 -4.14
C ILE A 50 -12.10 -1.17 -5.36
N LEU A 51 -10.82 -1.29 -5.70
CA LEU A 51 -10.32 -2.11 -6.80
C LEU A 51 -9.74 -3.42 -6.28
N GLY A 52 -9.62 -4.40 -7.17
CA GLY A 52 -8.76 -5.55 -6.94
C GLY A 52 -7.28 -5.15 -6.95
N ARG A 53 -6.42 -5.95 -6.31
CA ARG A 53 -4.97 -5.69 -6.22
C ARG A 53 -4.29 -5.50 -7.59
N ASN A 54 -4.73 -6.23 -8.61
CA ASN A 54 -4.12 -6.18 -9.95
C ASN A 54 -4.52 -4.93 -10.77
N GLU A 55 -5.55 -4.21 -10.34
CA GLU A 55 -6.04 -2.98 -10.97
C GLU A 55 -5.51 -1.72 -10.27
N GLY A 56 -4.81 -1.91 -9.15
CA GLY A 56 -4.29 -0.87 -8.25
C GLY A 56 -2.83 -0.50 -8.50
#